data_AF-A0A9C9L6V6-F1
#
_entry.id   AF-A0A9C9L6V6-F1
#
_cell.length_a   1.000
_cell.length_b   1.000
_cell.length_c   1.000
_cell.angle_alpha   90.00
_cell.angle_beta   90.00
_cell.angle_gamma   90.00
#
_symmetry.space_group_name_H-M   'P 1'
#
loop_
_entity.id
_entity.type
_entity.pdbx_description
1 polymer ?
#
loop_
_entity_poly.entity_id
_entity_poly.type
_entity_poly.pdbx_seq_one_letter_code
_entity_poly.pdbx_strand_id
1 'polypeptide(L)'
;MSFQASPRIGDWYKYTAGDAFEIVASDDDDETLELQYFDGTIEELDRETWETLHPQPVEPPEDWSGSMDVSPEDTEQADIWAETEDWMRQVERMDQRLI
;
A
#
# COMPACT_ATOMS: atom_id res chain seq x y z
N MET A 1 -23.43 8.20 10.83
CA MET A 1 -22.05 7.72 11.03
C MET A 1 -21.17 8.50 10.09
N SER A 2 -20.35 9.42 10.60
CA SER A 2 -19.28 10.04 9.84
C SER A 2 -18.14 9.03 9.78
N PHE A 3 -17.99 8.36 8.64
CA PHE A 3 -16.77 7.61 8.35
C PHE A 3 -15.72 8.67 8.03
N GLN A 4 -14.92 9.07 9.02
CA GLN A 4 -13.63 9.68 8.72
C GLN A 4 -12.88 8.63 7.90
N ALA A 5 -12.66 8.92 6.62
CA ALA A 5 -11.87 8.05 5.76
C ALA A 5 -10.43 8.21 6.21
N SER A 6 -10.01 7.38 7.16
CA SER A 6 -8.59 7.23 7.47
C SER A 6 -7.86 6.92 6.15
N PRO A 7 -6.76 7.62 5.84
CA PRO A 7 -6.01 7.38 4.62
C PRO A 7 -5.52 5.94 4.63
N ARG A 8 -5.82 5.19 3.57
CA ARG A 8 -5.39 3.81 3.42
C ARG A 8 -4.48 3.68 2.21
N ILE A 9 -3.30 3.10 2.42
CA ILE A 9 -2.33 2.82 1.37
C ILE A 9 -2.96 1.83 0.37
N GLY A 10 -2.88 2.14 -0.92
CA GLY A 10 -3.49 1.38 -2.02
C GLY A 10 -4.88 1.85 -2.43
N ASP A 11 -5.50 2.76 -1.67
CA ASP A 11 -6.82 3.31 -1.99
C ASP A 11 -6.70 4.63 -2.76
N TRP A 12 -7.69 4.86 -3.63
CA TRP A 12 -7.80 6.04 -4.46
C TRP A 12 -8.73 7.07 -3.84
N TYR A 13 -8.30 8.33 -3.91
CA TYR A 13 -9.00 9.48 -3.36
C TYR A 13 -9.02 10.62 -4.35
N LYS A 14 -9.98 11.54 -4.15
CA LYS A 14 -10.13 12.72 -5.00
C LYS A 14 -10.58 13.92 -4.17
N TYR A 15 -9.98 15.08 -4.44
CA TYR A 15 -10.45 16.35 -3.91
C TYR A 15 -11.71 16.83 -4.63
N THR A 16 -12.51 17.68 -3.99
CA THR A 16 -13.79 18.21 -4.51
C THR A 16 -13.70 18.79 -5.93
N ALA A 17 -12.52 19.29 -6.33
CA ALA A 17 -12.26 19.83 -7.66
C ALA A 17 -10.86 19.48 -8.20
N GLY A 18 -10.24 18.39 -7.73
CA GLY A 18 -8.88 17.98 -8.11
C GLY A 18 -8.84 16.72 -8.98
N ASP A 19 -7.64 16.32 -9.35
CA ASP A 19 -7.35 15.01 -9.94
C ASP A 19 -7.46 13.89 -8.88
N ALA A 20 -7.65 12.66 -9.35
CA ALA A 20 -7.63 11.49 -8.48
C ALA A 20 -6.18 11.05 -8.24
N PHE A 21 -5.92 10.58 -7.03
CA PHE A 21 -4.60 10.15 -6.57
C PHE A 21 -4.74 8.95 -5.65
N GLU A 22 -3.70 8.13 -5.58
CA GLU A 22 -3.58 6.99 -4.69
C GLU A 22 -2.69 7.33 -3.50
N ILE A 23 -3.00 6.78 -2.32
CA ILE A 23 -2.05 6.81 -1.21
C ILE A 23 -1.06 5.67 -1.38
N VAL A 24 0.21 5.97 -1.59
CA VAL A 24 1.26 4.94 -1.78
C VAL A 24 2.10 4.73 -0.51
N ALA A 25 2.15 5.72 0.38
CA ALA A 25 2.79 5.60 1.68
C ALA A 25 2.14 6.52 2.72
N SER A 26 2.36 6.20 3.99
CA SER A 26 2.02 7.05 5.13
C SER A 26 3.15 6.98 6.15
N ASP A 27 3.65 8.13 6.57
CA ASP A 27 4.59 8.24 7.68
C ASP A 27 3.86 8.80 8.90
N ASP A 28 3.96 8.09 10.03
CA ASP A 28 3.30 8.47 11.28
C ASP A 28 4.22 9.33 12.16
N ASP A 29 5.54 9.21 11.99
CA ASP A 29 6.53 9.98 12.77
C ASP A 29 6.59 11.43 12.26
N ASP A 30 6.53 11.59 10.94
CA ASP A 30 6.53 12.90 10.26
C ASP A 30 5.10 13.43 10.00
N GLU A 31 4.07 12.64 10.30
CA GLU A 31 2.66 12.98 10.07
C GLU A 31 2.34 13.35 8.60
N THR A 32 3.01 12.69 7.65
CA THR A 32 2.87 12.94 6.21
C THR A 32 2.33 11.72 5.45
N LEU A 33 1.71 11.98 4.30
CA LEU A 33 1.15 10.99 3.38
C LEU A 33 1.79 11.20 2.00
N GLU A 34 2.10 10.10 1.31
CA GLU A 34 2.62 10.15 -0.04
C GLU A 34 1.51 9.80 -1.04
N LEU A 35 1.21 10.75 -1.93
CA LEU A 35 0.16 10.69 -2.94
C LEU A 35 0.78 10.42 -4.31
N GLN A 36 0.25 9.46 -5.07
CA GLN A 36 0.61 9.23 -6.45
C GLN A 36 -0.53 9.61 -7.39
N TYR A 37 -0.25 10.48 -8.35
CA TYR A 37 -1.18 10.83 -9.42
C TYR A 37 -1.04 9.87 -10.61
N PHE A 38 -2.06 9.80 -11.47
CA PHE A 38 -2.06 8.93 -12.66
C PHE A 38 -0.87 9.16 -13.61
N ASP A 39 -0.33 10.38 -13.68
CA ASP A 39 0.85 10.72 -14.48
C ASP A 39 2.17 10.16 -13.91
N GLY A 40 2.13 9.52 -12.72
CA GLY A 40 3.29 9.03 -11.98
C GLY A 40 3.97 10.09 -11.12
N THR A 41 3.37 11.29 -11.02
CA THR A 41 3.83 12.33 -10.11
C THR A 41 3.56 11.92 -8.66
N ILE A 42 4.57 12.07 -7.81
CA ILE A 42 4.48 11.86 -6.36
C ILE A 42 4.40 13.21 -5.65
N GLU A 43 3.48 13.34 -4.71
CA GLU A 43 3.31 14.51 -3.85
C GLU A 43 3.22 14.11 -2.39
N GLU A 44 3.87 14.87 -1.51
CA GLU A 44 3.77 14.72 -0.07
C GLU A 44 2.66 15.63 0.46
N LEU A 45 1.77 15.07 1.28
CA LEU A 45 0.66 15.78 1.92
C LEU A 45 0.72 15.60 3.42
N ASP A 46 0.68 16.72 4.12
CA ASP A 46 0.58 16.75 5.58
C ASP A 46 -0.78 16.22 6.07
N ARG A 47 -0.78 15.47 7.18
CA ARG A 47 -1.99 14.86 7.77
C ARG A 47 -3.00 15.88 8.29
N GLU A 48 -2.56 17.05 8.74
CA GLU A 48 -3.46 18.16 9.12
C GLU A 48 -4.21 18.69 7.88
N THR A 49 -3.51 18.71 6.74
CA THR A 49 -4.11 19.10 5.45
C THR A 49 -5.11 18.05 4.97
N TRP A 50 -4.80 16.74 5.12
CA TRP A 50 -5.73 15.65 4.84
C TRP A 50 -7.06 15.81 5.59
N GLU A 51 -6.98 16.03 6.91
CA GLU A 51 -8.15 16.24 7.78
C GLU A 51 -8.95 17.49 7.38
N THR A 52 -8.28 18.52 6.86
CA THR A 52 -8.92 19.75 6.40
C THR A 52 -9.61 19.59 5.04
N LEU A 53 -8.96 18.94 4.08
CA LEU A 53 -9.46 18.78 2.71
C LEU A 53 -10.55 17.72 2.63
N HIS A 54 -10.53 16.74 3.53
CA HIS A 54 -11.54 15.68 3.63
C HIS A 54 -11.79 14.99 2.27
N PRO A 55 -10.72 14.50 1.60
CA PRO A 55 -10.85 13.90 0.27
C PRO A 55 -11.79 12.69 0.29
N GLN A 56 -12.47 12.46 -0.82
CA GLN A 56 -13.45 11.38 -0.92
C GLN A 56 -12.80 10.16 -1.57
N PRO A 57 -13.03 8.95 -1.04
CA PRO A 57 -12.60 7.72 -1.70
C PRO A 57 -13.33 7.57 -3.02
N VAL A 58 -12.59 7.21 -4.07
CA VAL A 58 -13.11 7.00 -5.43
C VAL A 58 -12.59 5.68 -5.99
N GLU A 59 -13.27 5.15 -7.00
CA GLU A 59 -12.74 4.03 -7.76
C GLU A 59 -11.53 4.50 -8.61
N PRO A 60 -10.51 3.63 -8.79
CA PRO A 60 -9.41 3.94 -9.69
C PRO A 60 -9.94 4.18 -11.12
N PRO A 61 -9.28 5.04 -11.90
CA PRO A 61 -9.63 5.20 -13.31
C PRO A 61 -9.50 3.86 -14.05
N GLU A 62 -10.38 3.60 -15.03
CA GLU A 62 -10.52 2.29 -15.73
C GLU A 62 -9.21 1.74 -16.33
N ASP A 63 -8.19 2.58 -16.54
CA ASP A 63 -6.89 2.21 -17.10
C ASP A 63 -5.84 1.78 -16.06
N TRP A 64 -6.04 2.11 -14.77
CA TRP A 64 -5.04 1.88 -13.73
C TRP A 64 -5.15 0.49 -13.08
N SER A 65 -6.36 -0.09 -13.06
CA SER A 65 -6.63 -1.44 -12.53
C SER A 65 -5.98 -2.58 -13.31
N GLY A 66 -5.26 -2.30 -14.42
CA GLY A 66 -4.56 -3.33 -15.19
C GLY A 66 -3.33 -3.92 -14.49
N SER A 67 -2.83 -3.32 -13.40
CA SER A 67 -1.54 -3.70 -12.79
C SER A 67 -1.57 -4.06 -11.30
N MET A 68 -2.68 -3.87 -10.57
CA MET A 68 -2.81 -4.28 -9.16
C MET A 68 -4.17 -4.94 -8.89
N ASP A 69 -4.27 -6.23 -9.19
CA ASP A 69 -5.18 -7.11 -8.44
C ASP A 69 -4.42 -7.59 -7.19
N VAL A 70 -4.47 -6.78 -6.13
CA VAL A 70 -4.28 -7.30 -4.77
C VAL A 70 -5.65 -7.33 -4.12
N SER A 71 -6.46 -8.29 -4.53
CA SER A 71 -7.72 -8.61 -3.86
C SER A 71 -7.45 -8.81 -2.35
N PRO A 72 -8.08 -8.05 -1.44
CA PRO A 72 -7.88 -8.16 0.01
C PRO A 72 -8.49 -9.42 0.63
N GLU A 73 -8.81 -10.43 -0.19
CA GLU A 73 -9.26 -11.76 0.22
C GLU A 73 -8.11 -12.77 0.34
N ASP A 74 -6.88 -12.43 -0.08
CA ASP A 74 -5.68 -13.23 0.16
C ASP A 74 -4.89 -12.69 1.37
N THR A 75 -5.55 -12.65 2.54
CA THR A 75 -4.84 -12.57 3.83
C THR A 75 -5.01 -13.90 4.56
N GLU A 76 -4.74 -15.01 3.87
CA GLU A 76 -4.30 -16.24 4.54
C GLU A 76 -2.81 -16.09 4.85
N GLN A 77 -2.54 -15.33 5.91
CA GLN A 77 -1.28 -15.41 6.65
C GLN A 77 -1.10 -16.84 7.20
N ALA A 78 -0.62 -17.76 6.37
CA ALA A 78 -0.27 -19.12 6.81
C ALA A 78 0.91 -19.76 6.04
N ASP A 79 1.23 -19.33 4.82
CA ASP A 79 2.20 -20.08 3.98
C ASP A 79 3.54 -19.38 3.69
N ILE A 80 3.75 -18.14 4.15
CA ILE A 80 5.06 -17.47 4.00
C ILE A 80 6.15 -18.01 4.95
N TRP A 81 5.80 -18.87 5.90
CA TRP A 81 6.77 -19.50 6.83
C TRP A 81 7.10 -20.96 6.49
N ALA A 82 6.39 -21.60 5.55
CA ALA A 82 6.69 -22.96 5.15
C ALA A 82 7.94 -23.05 4.25
N GLU A 83 8.17 -22.05 3.41
CA GLU A 83 9.30 -22.03 2.47
C GLU A 83 10.64 -21.71 3.16
N THR A 84 10.64 -20.84 4.17
CA THR A 84 11.85 -20.46 4.92
C THR A 84 12.46 -21.60 5.75
N GLU A 85 11.64 -22.57 6.16
CA GLU A 85 12.07 -23.79 6.87
C GLU A 85 12.81 -24.79 5.97
N ASP A 86 12.46 -24.89 4.68
CA ASP A 86 13.15 -25.78 3.72
C ASP A 86 14.53 -25.22 3.35
N TRP A 87 14.63 -23.91 3.15
CA TRP A 87 15.90 -23.23 2.91
C TRP A 87 16.91 -23.42 4.05
N MET A 88 16.47 -23.35 5.31
CA MET A 88 17.36 -23.63 6.45
C MET A 88 17.88 -25.07 6.43
N ARG A 89 17.01 -26.05 6.15
CA ARG A 89 17.40 -27.47 6.04
C ARG A 89 18.32 -27.75 4.85
N GLN A 90 18.19 -26.99 3.76
CA GLN A 90 19.09 -27.08 2.61
C GLN A 90 20.47 -26.49 2.93
N VAL A 91 20.53 -25.36 3.64
CA VAL A 91 21.79 -24.73 4.08
C VAL A 91 22.56 -25.64 5.04
N GLU A 92 21.88 -26.29 6.01
CA GLU A 92 22.51 -27.28 6.90
C GLU A 92 23.10 -28.48 6.14
N ARG A 93 22.46 -28.87 5.03
CA ARG A 93 22.94 -29.98 4.18
C ARG A 93 24.18 -29.61 3.37
N MET A 94 24.36 -28.33 3.05
CA MET A 94 25.53 -27.83 2.33
C MET A 94 26.76 -27.70 3.24
N ASP A 95 26.57 -27.47 4.53
CA ASP A 95 27.64 -27.36 5.53
C ASP A 95 28.31 -28.72 5.83
N GLN A 96 27.57 -29.83 5.76
CA GLN A 96 28.10 -31.19 6.00
C GLN A 96 28.91 -31.79 4.82
N ARG A 97 29.09 -31.07 3.70
CA ARG A 97 29.89 -31.52 2.55
C ARG A 97 31.30 -30.92 2.52
N LEU A 98 31.69 -30.18 3.56
CA LEU A 98 33.05 -29.67 3.76
C LEU A 98 33.62 -30.14 5.11
N ILE A 99 33.67 -31.47 5.32
CA ILE A 99 34.64 -32.19 6.16
C ILE A 99 34.92 -33.56 5.58
#